data_AF-A0A5A9ZTT3-F1
#
_entry.id   AF-A0A5A9ZTT3-F1
#
_cell.length_a   1.000
_cell.length_b   1.000
_cell.length_c   1.000
_cell.angle_alpha   90.00
_cell.angle_beta   90.00
_cell.angle_gamma   90.00
#
_symmetry.space_group_name_H-M   'P 1'
#
loop_
_entity.id
_entity.type
_entity.pdbx_description
1 polymer ?
#
loop_
_entity_poly.entity_id
_entity_poly.type
_entity_poly.pdbx_seq_one_letter_code
_entity_poly.pdbx_strand_id
1 'polypeptide(L)'
;MLLSIAARIDPELMRAVRLRAAPGLDVAAETELWFGDLVAHRGYGYVVLDPNMLDELRTELTAKLQQAGERDPVHRLWPTFRKQRSGQSPAMVAQETAVWQAVSGHPDAGRLIEETLQPALRSLVEEEREGVARWFTEAWETFPERVRRSTTAWQLMTLSAVRLSLP
;
A
#
# COMPACT_ATOMS: atom_id res chain seq x y z
N MET A 1 5.84 -1.75 11.29
CA MET A 1 4.91 -2.65 10.56
C MET A 1 3.52 -2.07 10.20
N LEU A 2 2.73 -1.48 11.11
CA LEU A 2 1.27 -1.26 10.87
C LEU A 2 0.93 -0.31 9.70
N LEU A 3 1.84 0.59 9.35
CA LEU A 3 1.66 1.54 8.25
C LEU A 3 2.35 1.07 6.95
N SER A 4 2.92 -0.14 6.90
CA SER A 4 3.63 -0.68 5.73
C SER A 4 2.76 -0.99 4.51
N ILE A 5 1.44 -0.89 4.67
CA ILE A 5 0.46 -0.97 3.57
C ILE A 5 0.40 0.35 2.79
N ALA A 6 0.68 1.48 3.47
CA ALA A 6 0.44 2.81 2.94
C ALA A 6 1.39 3.15 1.79
N ALA A 7 0.84 3.68 0.71
CA ALA A 7 1.64 4.31 -0.34
C ALA A 7 2.19 5.66 0.13
N ARG A 8 1.39 6.38 0.94
CA ARG A 8 1.76 7.63 1.62
C ARG A 8 1.14 7.66 3.02
N ILE A 9 1.90 8.12 4.00
CA ILE A 9 1.46 8.24 5.38
C ILE A 9 1.27 9.72 5.70
N ASP A 10 0.02 10.13 5.83
CA ASP A 10 -0.38 11.43 6.37
C ASP A 10 -0.59 11.35 7.91
N PRO A 11 -0.55 12.48 8.64
CA PRO A 11 -0.78 12.52 10.08
C PRO A 11 -2.14 11.94 10.50
N GLU A 12 -3.18 12.14 9.70
CA GLU A 12 -4.54 11.66 9.95
C GLU A 12 -4.61 10.13 9.96
N LEU A 13 -3.97 9.48 8.98
CA LEU A 13 -3.82 8.04 8.90
C LEU A 13 -3.01 7.51 10.08
N MET A 14 -1.87 8.13 10.36
CA MET A 14 -0.98 7.71 11.45
C MET A 14 -1.73 7.73 12.79
N ARG A 15 -2.43 8.82 13.08
CA ARG A 15 -3.27 8.96 14.26
C ARG A 15 -4.40 7.95 14.30
N ALA A 16 -5.10 7.75 13.17
CA ALA A 16 -6.21 6.82 13.11
C ALA A 16 -5.76 5.37 13.33
N VAL A 17 -4.61 4.98 12.77
CA VAL A 17 -4.00 3.65 12.98
C VAL A 17 -3.58 3.49 14.43
N ARG A 18 -2.92 4.49 15.04
CA ARG A 18 -2.56 4.45 16.46
C ARG A 18 -3.79 4.24 17.34
N LEU A 19 -4.80 5.09 17.20
CA LEU A 19 -6.00 5.02 18.06
C LEU A 19 -6.80 3.73 17.87
N ARG A 20 -6.81 3.14 16.67
CA ARG A 20 -7.69 1.99 16.37
C ARG A 20 -6.99 0.64 16.38
N ALA A 21 -5.72 0.57 15.99
CA ALA A 21 -4.97 -0.67 15.82
C ALA A 21 -3.73 -0.78 16.71
N ALA A 22 -3.31 0.30 17.39
CA ALA A 22 -2.21 0.29 18.35
C ALA A 22 -2.50 1.17 19.58
N PRO A 23 -3.59 0.90 20.33
CA PRO A 23 -4.03 1.78 21.41
C PRO A 23 -3.03 1.90 22.58
N GLY A 24 -2.04 1.00 22.67
CA GLY A 24 -0.96 1.08 23.65
C GLY A 24 0.17 2.05 23.28
N LEU A 25 0.18 2.60 22.05
CA LEU A 25 1.15 3.62 21.65
C LEU A 25 0.61 5.02 21.96
N ASP A 26 1.49 5.86 22.49
CA ASP A 26 1.21 7.27 22.72
C ASP A 26 1.52 8.12 21.47
N VAL A 27 1.32 9.43 21.59
CA VAL A 27 1.57 10.36 20.47
C VAL A 27 3.06 10.46 20.10
N ALA A 28 3.99 10.10 20.99
CA ALA A 28 5.41 10.16 20.70
C ALA A 28 5.77 9.19 19.56
N ALA A 29 5.11 8.03 19.50
CA ALA A 29 5.25 7.09 18.38
C ALA A 29 4.89 7.70 17.00
N GLU A 30 3.98 8.68 16.94
CA GLU A 30 3.68 9.39 15.69
C GLU A 30 4.90 10.23 15.25
N THR A 31 5.52 10.94 16.21
CA THR A 31 6.68 11.80 15.96
C THR A 31 7.94 10.99 15.65
N GLU A 32 8.18 9.90 16.38
CA GLU A 32 9.29 8.99 16.13
C GLU A 32 9.22 8.40 14.72
N LEU A 33 8.04 7.98 14.26
CA LEU A 33 7.90 7.51 12.88
C LEU A 33 8.13 8.64 11.88
N TRP A 34 7.56 9.81 12.11
CA TRP A 34 7.64 10.95 11.18
C TRP A 34 9.09 11.39 10.95
N PHE A 35 9.90 11.38 12.00
CA PHE A 35 11.29 11.86 11.97
C PHE A 35 12.34 10.75 11.95
N GLY A 36 11.95 9.50 12.12
CA GLY A 36 12.86 8.35 12.20
C GLY A 36 13.33 7.81 10.84
N ASP A 37 14.19 6.80 10.93
CA ASP A 37 14.95 6.26 9.80
C ASP A 37 14.12 5.35 8.87
N LEU A 38 12.91 4.97 9.27
CA LEU A 38 11.99 4.21 8.42
C LEU A 38 11.42 5.05 7.27
N VAL A 39 11.61 6.38 7.28
CA VAL A 39 11.09 7.30 6.27
C VAL A 39 12.16 7.59 5.23
N ALA A 40 11.94 7.19 3.98
CA ALA A 40 12.81 7.53 2.87
C ALA A 40 12.53 8.93 2.31
N HIS A 41 11.28 9.39 2.34
CA HIS A 41 10.90 10.67 1.76
C HIS A 41 9.83 11.38 2.59
N ARG A 42 9.99 12.71 2.72
CA ARG A 42 9.01 13.61 3.32
C ARG A 42 8.49 14.57 2.27
N GLY A 43 7.20 14.46 1.96
CA GLY A 43 6.49 15.39 1.10
C GLY A 43 5.70 16.41 1.91
N TYR A 44 4.99 17.30 1.20
CA TYR A 44 4.09 18.25 1.86
C TYR A 44 2.89 17.52 2.47
N GLY A 45 2.90 17.35 3.79
CA GLY A 45 1.81 16.71 4.54
C GLY A 45 1.81 15.18 4.55
N TYR A 46 2.88 14.53 4.06
CA TYR A 46 2.98 13.07 4.11
C TYR A 46 4.43 12.59 4.18
N VAL A 47 4.61 11.34 4.59
CA VAL A 47 5.88 10.61 4.52
C VAL A 47 5.73 9.30 3.75
N VAL A 48 6.81 8.79 3.18
CA VAL A 48 6.88 7.50 2.49
C VAL A 48 7.94 6.64 3.18
N LEU A 49 7.58 5.39 3.47
CA LEU A 49 8.51 4.45 4.10
C LEU A 49 9.60 4.02 3.12
N ASP A 50 10.77 3.69 3.66
CA ASP A 50 11.88 3.13 2.87
C ASP A 50 11.45 1.80 2.22
N PRO A 51 11.46 1.72 0.86
CA PRO A 51 11.14 0.49 0.14
C PRO A 51 11.97 -0.72 0.58
N ASN A 52 13.23 -0.51 0.97
CA ASN A 52 14.11 -1.60 1.41
C ASN A 52 13.64 -2.27 2.70
N MET A 53 12.83 -1.58 3.51
CA MET A 53 12.30 -2.07 4.77
C MET A 53 10.88 -2.65 4.65
N LEU A 54 10.20 -2.43 3.52
CA LEU A 54 8.79 -2.79 3.38
C LEU A 54 8.54 -4.29 3.49
N ASP A 55 9.40 -5.13 2.92
CA ASP A 55 9.22 -6.58 2.93
C ASP A 55 9.32 -7.16 4.35
N GLU A 56 10.28 -6.68 5.16
CA GLU A 56 10.41 -7.04 6.56
C GLU A 56 9.19 -6.57 7.38
N LEU A 57 8.83 -5.28 7.26
CA LEU A 57 7.69 -4.70 7.97
C LEU A 57 6.35 -5.38 7.63
N ARG A 58 6.18 -5.87 6.40
CA ARG A 58 4.98 -6.58 5.95
C ARG A 58 4.99 -8.05 6.36
N THR A 59 6.16 -8.66 6.46
CA THR A 59 6.31 -10.00 7.04
C THR A 59 5.92 -9.98 8.52
N GLU A 60 6.39 -9.00 9.28
CA GLU A 60 5.97 -8.78 10.66
C GLU A 60 4.45 -8.56 10.77
N LEU A 61 3.88 -7.73 9.89
CA LEU A 61 2.44 -7.49 9.86
C LEU A 61 1.66 -8.77 9.58
N THR A 62 2.12 -9.59 8.63
CA THR A 62 1.51 -10.88 8.28
C THR A 62 1.52 -11.81 9.49
N ALA A 63 2.68 -11.96 10.15
CA ALA A 63 2.80 -12.78 11.35
C ALA A 63 1.88 -12.30 12.48
N LYS A 64 1.82 -10.98 12.71
CA LYS A 64 0.90 -10.38 13.69
C LYS A 64 -0.56 -10.68 13.36
N LEU A 65 -0.97 -10.57 12.10
CA LEU A 65 -2.35 -10.85 11.68
C LEU A 65 -2.72 -12.33 11.85
N GLN A 66 -1.77 -13.25 11.66
CA GLN A 66 -2.00 -14.69 11.83
C GLN A 66 -2.08 -15.12 13.30
N GLN A 67 -1.32 -14.46 14.18
CA GLN A 67 -1.26 -14.79 15.61
C GLN A 67 -2.33 -14.05 16.44
N ALA A 68 -2.86 -12.95 15.90
CA ALA A 68 -3.90 -12.16 16.55
C ALA A 68 -5.19 -12.97 16.74
N GLY A 69 -5.74 -12.93 17.95
CA GLY A 69 -7.09 -13.43 18.20
C GLY A 69 -8.13 -12.51 17.58
N GLU A 70 -9.36 -13.01 17.37
CA GLU A 70 -10.44 -12.28 16.66
C GLU A 70 -10.73 -10.87 17.18
N ARG A 71 -10.45 -10.60 18.47
CA ARG A 71 -10.69 -9.31 19.12
C ARG A 71 -9.50 -8.35 19.10
N ASP A 72 -8.36 -8.75 18.52
CA ASP A 72 -7.17 -7.92 18.47
C ASP A 72 -7.43 -6.64 17.63
N PRO A 73 -7.00 -5.46 18.12
CA PRO A 73 -7.13 -4.20 17.38
C PRO A 73 -6.52 -4.22 15.96
N VAL A 74 -5.55 -5.08 15.66
CA VAL A 74 -4.92 -5.18 14.33
C VAL A 74 -5.93 -5.45 13.22
N HIS A 75 -7.03 -6.17 13.51
CA HIS A 75 -8.08 -6.42 12.52
C HIS A 75 -8.86 -5.15 12.12
N ARG A 76 -8.71 -4.05 12.88
CA ARG A 76 -9.28 -2.73 12.54
C ARG A 76 -8.40 -1.94 11.57
N LEU A 77 -7.22 -2.46 11.20
CA LEU A 77 -6.26 -1.77 10.34
C LEU A 77 -6.86 -1.47 8.96
N TRP A 78 -7.30 -2.48 8.23
CA TRP A 78 -7.85 -2.28 6.89
C TRP A 78 -9.13 -1.43 6.83
N PRO A 79 -10.13 -1.62 7.72
CA PRO A 79 -11.25 -0.69 7.84
C PRO A 79 -10.82 0.76 8.13
N THR A 80 -9.69 0.96 8.81
CA THR A 80 -9.14 2.29 9.09
C THR A 80 -8.54 2.91 7.83
N PHE A 81 -7.72 2.16 7.09
CA PHE A 81 -7.20 2.59 5.78
C PHE A 81 -8.33 2.98 4.84
N ARG A 82 -9.32 2.09 4.63
CA ARG A 82 -10.45 2.36 3.72
C ARG A 82 -11.21 3.64 4.08
N LYS A 83 -11.39 3.93 5.37
CA LYS A 83 -12.04 5.18 5.82
C LYS A 83 -11.20 6.40 5.48
N GLN A 84 -9.88 6.34 5.72
CA GLN A 84 -8.97 7.46 5.45
C GLN A 84 -8.71 7.70 3.96
N ARG A 85 -8.97 6.70 3.11
CA ARG A 85 -8.81 6.81 1.66
C ARG A 85 -10.06 7.25 0.90
N SER A 86 -11.13 7.64 1.60
CA SER A 86 -12.31 8.21 0.96
C SER A 86 -11.94 9.49 0.21
N GLY A 87 -12.19 9.52 -1.11
CA GLY A 87 -11.90 10.68 -1.97
C GLY A 87 -10.45 10.83 -2.41
N GLN A 88 -9.57 9.88 -2.09
CA GLN A 88 -8.18 9.86 -2.55
C GLN A 88 -8.07 9.32 -4.00
N SER A 89 -6.89 9.49 -4.60
CA SER A 89 -6.59 9.01 -5.96
C SER A 89 -6.90 7.50 -6.11
N PRO A 90 -7.66 7.07 -7.14
CA PRO A 90 -7.96 5.66 -7.37
C PRO A 90 -6.70 4.79 -7.52
N ALA A 91 -5.62 5.33 -8.09
CA ALA A 91 -4.35 4.65 -8.24
C ALA A 91 -3.70 4.32 -6.89
N MET A 92 -3.68 5.29 -5.96
CA MET A 92 -3.19 5.09 -4.60
C MET A 92 -4.03 4.04 -3.86
N VAL A 93 -5.35 4.10 -4.00
CA VAL A 93 -6.26 3.13 -3.36
C VAL A 93 -6.03 1.72 -3.90
N ALA A 94 -5.83 1.58 -5.21
CA ALA A 94 -5.50 0.30 -5.84
C ALA A 94 -4.16 -0.26 -5.33
N GLN A 95 -3.13 0.60 -5.20
CA GLN A 95 -1.84 0.23 -4.64
C GLN A 95 -1.99 -0.38 -3.24
N GLU A 96 -2.58 0.39 -2.32
CA GLU A 96 -2.73 -0.02 -0.91
C GLU A 96 -3.63 -1.24 -0.76
N THR A 97 -4.65 -1.37 -1.62
CA THR A 97 -5.53 -2.54 -1.64
C THR A 97 -4.78 -3.79 -2.09
N ALA A 98 -4.01 -3.73 -3.18
CA ALA A 98 -3.22 -4.88 -3.65
C ALA A 98 -2.19 -5.30 -2.59
N VAL A 99 -1.54 -4.33 -1.94
CA VAL A 99 -0.63 -4.60 -0.81
C VAL A 99 -1.37 -5.28 0.33
N TRP A 100 -2.55 -4.78 0.73
CA TRP A 100 -3.36 -5.41 1.78
C TRP A 100 -3.73 -6.86 1.45
N GLN A 101 -4.16 -7.14 0.21
CA GLN A 101 -4.50 -8.50 -0.20
C GLN A 101 -3.29 -9.43 -0.12
N ALA A 102 -2.09 -8.94 -0.43
CA ALA A 102 -0.87 -9.71 -0.30
C ALA A 102 -0.50 -10.04 1.15
N VAL A 103 -0.66 -9.09 2.09
CA VAL A 103 -0.20 -9.23 3.49
C VAL A 103 -1.26 -9.81 4.44
N SER A 104 -2.55 -9.71 4.11
CA SER A 104 -3.63 -10.12 5.01
C SER A 104 -3.76 -11.64 5.19
N GLY A 105 -3.05 -12.43 4.38
CA GLY A 105 -3.12 -13.90 4.42
C GLY A 105 -4.42 -14.49 3.87
N HIS A 106 -5.23 -13.70 3.15
CA HIS A 106 -6.48 -14.18 2.57
C HIS A 106 -6.23 -15.34 1.57
N PRO A 107 -7.00 -16.46 1.62
CA PRO A 107 -6.81 -17.59 0.70
C PRO A 107 -6.90 -17.19 -0.78
N ASP A 108 -7.82 -16.28 -1.10
CA ASP A 108 -8.02 -15.75 -2.46
C ASP A 108 -7.13 -14.54 -2.81
N ALA A 109 -6.05 -14.28 -2.07
CA ALA A 109 -5.22 -13.09 -2.25
C ALA A 109 -4.81 -12.88 -3.72
N GLY A 110 -4.42 -13.94 -4.43
CA GLY A 110 -4.05 -13.87 -5.86
C GLY A 110 -5.17 -13.31 -6.73
N ARG A 111 -6.38 -13.89 -6.66
CA ARG A 111 -7.54 -13.43 -7.42
C ARG A 111 -7.90 -11.98 -7.08
N LEU A 112 -7.89 -11.63 -5.79
CA LEU A 112 -8.24 -10.28 -5.33
C LEU A 112 -7.21 -9.22 -5.78
N ILE A 113 -5.93 -9.58 -5.87
CA ILE A 113 -4.89 -8.71 -6.44
C ILE A 113 -5.17 -8.44 -7.92
N GLU A 114 -5.45 -9.47 -8.71
CA GLU A 114 -5.75 -9.30 -10.15
C GLU A 114 -6.98 -8.39 -10.33
N GLU A 115 -8.06 -8.65 -9.59
CA GLU A 115 -9.28 -7.84 -9.61
C GLU A 115 -9.03 -6.38 -9.20
N THR A 116 -8.13 -6.16 -8.24
CA THR A 116 -7.77 -4.81 -7.77
C THR A 116 -7.00 -4.02 -8.84
N LEU A 117 -6.11 -4.67 -9.58
CA LEU A 117 -5.26 -4.02 -10.59
C LEU A 117 -5.93 -3.90 -11.96
N GLN A 118 -6.95 -4.72 -12.24
CA GLN A 118 -7.62 -4.76 -13.54
C GLN A 118 -8.14 -3.39 -14.03
N PRO A 119 -8.74 -2.52 -13.18
CA PRO A 119 -9.19 -1.20 -13.62
C PRO A 119 -8.04 -0.31 -14.09
N ALA A 120 -6.88 -0.36 -13.43
CA ALA A 120 -5.70 0.40 -13.85
C ALA A 120 -5.20 -0.10 -15.21
N LEU A 121 -5.16 -1.41 -15.42
CA LEU A 121 -4.79 -2.00 -16.71
C LEU A 121 -5.75 -1.54 -17.82
N ARG A 122 -7.05 -1.58 -17.55
CA ARG A 122 -8.07 -1.11 -18.51
C ARG A 122 -7.85 0.36 -18.88
N SER A 123 -7.70 1.24 -17.89
CA SER A 123 -7.46 2.66 -18.15
C SER A 123 -6.14 2.94 -18.90
N LEU A 124 -5.13 2.09 -18.75
CA LEU A 124 -3.88 2.21 -19.51
C LEU A 124 -4.06 1.80 -20.98
N VAL A 125 -4.84 0.74 -21.23
CA VAL A 125 -5.07 0.19 -22.58
C VAL A 125 -6.11 1.01 -23.36
N GLU A 126 -7.25 1.33 -22.74
CA GLU A 126 -8.40 1.92 -23.42
C GLU A 126 -8.38 3.45 -23.41
N GLU A 127 -7.84 4.06 -22.35
CA GLU A 127 -7.91 5.51 -22.13
C GLU A 127 -6.55 6.20 -22.28
N GLU A 128 -5.50 5.45 -22.61
CA GLU A 128 -4.12 5.91 -22.84
C GLU A 128 -3.57 6.83 -21.74
N ARG A 129 -3.99 6.60 -20.49
CA ARG A 129 -3.64 7.49 -19.38
C ARG A 129 -2.18 7.32 -18.96
N GLU A 130 -1.32 8.20 -19.45
CA GLU A 130 0.10 8.27 -19.08
C GLU A 130 0.31 8.37 -17.56
N GLY A 131 -0.59 9.04 -16.85
CA GLY A 131 -0.55 9.13 -15.39
C GLY A 131 -0.62 7.77 -14.68
N VAL A 132 -1.32 6.79 -15.25
CA VAL A 132 -1.36 5.41 -14.72
C VAL A 132 -0.03 4.71 -14.97
N ALA A 133 0.57 4.88 -16.15
CA ALA A 133 1.87 4.32 -16.47
C ALA A 133 2.97 4.83 -15.53
N ARG A 134 3.00 6.15 -15.33
CA ARG A 134 3.96 6.80 -14.43
C ARG A 134 3.78 6.34 -12.99
N TRP A 135 2.55 6.38 -12.47
CA TRP A 135 2.25 5.90 -11.11
C TRP A 135 2.68 4.46 -10.91
N PHE A 136 2.35 3.55 -11.84
CA PHE A 136 2.64 2.13 -11.65
C PHE A 136 4.13 1.85 -11.66
N THR A 137 4.87 2.53 -12.54
CA THR A 137 6.34 2.45 -12.60
C THR A 137 6.98 2.95 -11.29
N GLU A 138 6.51 4.08 -10.75
CA GLU A 138 6.97 4.61 -9.46
C GLU A 138 6.61 3.69 -8.28
N ALA A 139 5.45 3.05 -8.32
CA ALA A 139 4.98 2.17 -7.27
C ALA A 139 5.64 0.78 -7.29
N TRP A 140 6.30 0.38 -8.39
CA TRP A 140 6.78 -0.98 -8.62
C TRP A 140 7.63 -1.54 -7.47
N GLU A 141 8.63 -0.78 -7.02
CA GLU A 141 9.54 -1.19 -5.95
C GLU A 141 8.86 -1.27 -4.57
N THR A 142 7.68 -0.65 -4.43
CA THR A 142 6.92 -0.69 -3.18
C THR A 142 5.94 -1.86 -3.12
N PHE A 143 5.75 -2.62 -4.20
CA PHE A 143 4.84 -3.75 -4.23
C PHE A 143 5.48 -5.01 -3.63
N PRO A 144 4.76 -5.76 -2.77
CA PRO A 144 5.20 -7.07 -2.33
C PRO A 144 5.40 -8.02 -3.52
N GLU A 145 6.30 -8.98 -3.36
CA GLU A 145 6.59 -9.98 -4.40
C GLU A 145 5.33 -10.68 -4.94
N ARG A 146 4.36 -10.99 -4.07
CA ARG A 146 3.09 -11.60 -4.49
C ARG A 146 2.30 -10.72 -5.49
N VAL A 147 2.35 -9.40 -5.34
CA VAL A 147 1.71 -8.47 -6.27
C VAL A 147 2.52 -8.40 -7.57
N ARG A 148 3.86 -8.25 -7.48
CA ARG A 148 4.73 -8.19 -8.67
C ARG A 148 4.65 -9.45 -9.54
N ARG A 149 4.35 -10.61 -8.95
CA ARG A 149 4.17 -11.89 -9.67
C ARG A 149 2.79 -12.07 -10.29
N SER A 150 1.83 -11.17 -10.04
CA SER A 150 0.52 -11.27 -10.67
C SER A 150 0.59 -10.97 -12.16
N THR A 151 -0.32 -11.57 -12.93
CA THR A 151 -0.37 -11.40 -14.39
C THR A 151 -0.67 -9.95 -14.74
N THR A 152 -1.65 -9.34 -14.06
CA THR A 152 -2.06 -7.96 -14.33
C THR A 152 -0.95 -6.97 -13.96
N ALA A 153 -0.16 -7.23 -12.91
CA ALA A 153 0.99 -6.40 -12.56
C ALA A 153 2.08 -6.42 -13.65
N TRP A 154 2.40 -7.61 -14.19
CA TRP A 154 3.35 -7.74 -15.31
C TRP A 154 2.87 -7.05 -16.59
N GLN A 155 1.58 -7.19 -16.91
CA GLN A 155 0.97 -6.50 -18.05
C GLN A 155 1.05 -4.98 -17.89
N LEU A 156 0.70 -4.46 -16.71
CA LEU A 156 0.82 -3.04 -16.39
C LEU A 156 2.26 -2.55 -16.53
N MET A 157 3.24 -3.25 -15.96
CA MET A 157 4.66 -2.83 -16.04
C MET A 157 5.15 -2.79 -17.49
N THR A 158 4.86 -3.84 -18.26
CA THR A 158 5.29 -3.95 -19.66
C THR A 158 4.69 -2.84 -20.52
N LEU A 159 3.38 -2.60 -20.40
CA LEU A 159 2.70 -1.56 -21.16
C LEU A 159 3.11 -0.15 -20.71
N SER A 160 3.38 0.05 -19.41
CA SER A 160 3.86 1.32 -18.89
C SER A 160 5.22 1.68 -19.48
N ALA A 161 6.15 0.71 -19.57
CA ALA A 161 7.46 0.92 -20.17
C ALA A 161 7.35 1.32 -21.65
N VAL A 162 6.50 0.65 -22.43
CA VAL A 162 6.25 1.02 -23.84
C VAL A 162 5.70 2.45 -23.92
N ARG A 163 4.70 2.80 -23.11
CA ARG A 163 4.07 4.12 -23.16
C ARG A 163 5.01 5.25 -22.77
N LEU A 164 5.83 5.08 -21.73
CA LEU A 164 6.77 6.10 -21.27
C LEU A 164 8.02 6.21 -22.17
N SER A 165 8.26 5.24 -23.06
CA SER A 165 9.34 5.27 -24.05
C SER A 165 8.99 5.99 -25.35
N LEU A 166 7.70 6.27 -25.58
CA LEU A 166 7.22 6.98 -26.76
C LEU A 166 7.30 8.50 -26.50
N PRO A 167 7.91 9.28 -27.41
CA PRO A 167 8.10 10.73 -27.25
C PRO A 167 6.80 11.54 -27.39
#